data_AF-M6VPU5-F1
#
_entry.id   AF-M6VPU5-F1
#
_cell.length_a   1.000
_cell.length_b   1.000
_cell.length_c   1.000
_cell.angle_alpha   90.00
_cell.angle_beta   90.00
_cell.angle_gamma   90.00
#
_symmetry.space_group_name_H-M   'P 1'
#
loop_
_entity.id
_entity.type
_entity.pdbx_description
1 polymer ?
#
loop_
_entity_poly.entity_id
_entity_poly.type
_entity_poly.pdbx_seq_one_letter_code
_entity_poly.pdbx_strand_id
1 'polypeptide(L)'
;MNWQKIKKSAIAIRDAVRETIKIAEEKINQGYLWLFRIATEDGISRKTLFLTYAWIGIILFFTSFILAGKSPFITLIPFSLYDVGNRDHRTEITIYASDGERQVFPIRRKVLLENEEFRHKTTTLIGEISESSYFDKTLANNKEGYYKNLKRLPEIQYALKAIWKNEGVLILDFRKSTLQEILSEMKFRIDYTYARQMNEDEKQKEIVRKKMALLDSTFLALEKTIFENFQDIQSVEYRLDGLSESIPGMEYSLNLSHKRN
;
A
#
# COMPACT_ATOMS: atom_id res chain seq x y z
N MET A 1 -3.07 -47.18 -38.74
CA MET A 1 -3.91 -46.81 -37.58
C MET A 1 -5.31 -46.46 -38.08
N ASN A 2 -6.35 -47.21 -37.70
CA ASN A 2 -7.67 -47.13 -38.33
C ASN A 2 -8.56 -46.07 -37.65
N TRP A 3 -8.54 -44.85 -38.18
CA TRP A 3 -9.29 -43.68 -37.68
C TRP A 3 -10.80 -43.91 -37.55
N GLN A 4 -11.40 -44.77 -38.36
CA GLN A 4 -12.83 -45.09 -38.27
C GLN A 4 -13.17 -45.92 -37.02
N LYS A 5 -12.26 -46.81 -36.57
CA LYS A 5 -12.45 -47.57 -35.32
C LYS A 5 -12.41 -46.66 -34.10
N ILE A 6 -11.49 -45.69 -34.08
CA ILE A 6 -11.32 -44.72 -32.98
C ILE A 6 -12.56 -43.79 -32.88
N LYS A 7 -13.11 -43.35 -34.02
CA LYS A 7 -14.30 -42.51 -34.04
C LYS A 7 -15.54 -43.26 -33.55
N LYS A 8 -15.71 -44.54 -33.93
CA LYS A 8 -16.81 -45.38 -33.45
C LYS A 8 -16.70 -45.68 -31.95
N SER A 9 -15.51 -45.95 -31.42
CA SER A 9 -15.33 -46.16 -29.99
C SER A 9 -15.58 -44.89 -29.18
N ALA A 10 -15.16 -43.72 -29.66
CA ALA A 10 -15.42 -42.44 -28.99
C ALA A 10 -16.92 -42.09 -28.93
N ILE A 11 -17.67 -42.38 -30.01
CA ILE A 11 -19.13 -42.18 -30.04
C ILE A 11 -19.81 -43.13 -29.05
N ALA A 12 -19.43 -44.41 -29.04
CA ALA A 12 -19.98 -45.39 -28.10
C ALA A 12 -19.71 -45.02 -26.63
N ILE A 13 -18.51 -44.52 -26.32
CA ILE A 13 -18.17 -44.02 -24.97
C ILE A 13 -19.03 -42.81 -24.61
N ARG A 14 -19.20 -41.84 -25.53
CA ARG A 14 -20.03 -40.66 -25.30
C ARG A 14 -21.47 -41.02 -25.01
N ASP A 15 -22.03 -41.95 -25.78
CA ASP A 15 -23.44 -42.34 -25.65
C ASP A 15 -23.66 -43.15 -24.38
N ALA A 16 -22.72 -44.03 -23.98
CA ALA A 16 -22.75 -44.73 -22.69
C ALA A 16 -22.63 -43.77 -21.48
N VAL A 17 -21.78 -42.74 -21.58
CA VAL A 17 -21.68 -41.69 -20.55
C VAL A 17 -22.99 -40.89 -20.46
N ARG A 18 -23.62 -40.58 -21.60
CA ARG A 18 -24.88 -39.85 -21.62
C ARG A 18 -26.03 -40.67 -21.03
N GLU A 19 -26.05 -41.97 -21.28
CA GLU A 19 -27.06 -42.88 -20.72
C GLU A 19 -26.88 -43.05 -19.20
N THR A 20 -25.65 -43.20 -18.72
CA THR A 20 -25.38 -43.25 -17.28
C THR A 20 -25.74 -41.94 -16.56
N ILE A 21 -25.50 -40.77 -17.19
CA ILE A 21 -25.94 -39.48 -16.65
C ILE A 21 -27.46 -39.39 -16.56
N LYS A 22 -28.20 -39.83 -17.59
CA LYS A 22 -29.67 -39.83 -17.56
C LYS A 22 -30.23 -40.73 -16.45
N ILE A 23 -29.67 -41.93 -16.29
CA ILE A 23 -30.07 -42.86 -15.22
C ILE A 23 -29.77 -42.25 -13.84
N ALA A 24 -28.65 -41.55 -13.69
CA ALA A 24 -28.31 -40.86 -12.45
C ALA A 24 -29.27 -39.70 -12.17
N GLU A 25 -29.59 -38.88 -13.17
CA GLU A 25 -30.55 -37.77 -13.06
C GLU A 25 -31.93 -38.26 -12.63
N GLU A 26 -32.41 -39.36 -13.22
CA GLU A 26 -33.70 -39.94 -12.88
C GLU A 26 -33.72 -40.49 -11.44
N LYS A 27 -32.65 -41.15 -11.00
CA LYS A 27 -32.50 -41.59 -9.61
C LYS A 27 -32.43 -40.43 -8.62
N ILE A 28 -31.75 -39.34 -8.98
CA ILE A 28 -31.67 -38.12 -8.16
C ILE A 28 -33.06 -37.49 -8.02
N ASN A 29 -33.81 -37.38 -9.13
CA ASN A 29 -35.18 -36.85 -9.11
C ASN A 29 -36.12 -37.72 -8.27
N GLN A 30 -36.02 -39.06 -8.36
CA GLN A 30 -36.77 -39.97 -7.51
C GLN A 30 -36.43 -39.80 -6.03
N GLY A 31 -35.14 -39.64 -5.69
CA GLY A 31 -34.69 -39.36 -4.33
C GLY A 31 -35.19 -38.01 -3.80
N TYR A 32 -35.19 -36.98 -4.64
CA TYR A 32 -35.73 -35.65 -4.30
C TYR A 32 -37.24 -35.71 -4.02
N LEU A 33 -38.02 -36.38 -4.87
CA LEU A 33 -39.46 -36.56 -4.67
C LEU A 33 -39.77 -37.36 -3.40
N TRP A 34 -38.96 -38.36 -3.08
CA TRP A 34 -39.07 -39.14 -1.84
C TRP A 34 -38.81 -38.28 -0.60
N LEU A 35 -37.73 -37.48 -0.59
CA LEU A 35 -37.44 -36.53 0.48
C LEU A 35 -38.56 -35.49 0.67
N PHE A 36 -39.10 -34.97 -0.43
CA PHE A 36 -40.18 -33.99 -0.40
C PHE A 36 -41.47 -34.56 0.21
N ARG A 37 -41.80 -35.83 -0.10
CA ARG A 37 -42.95 -36.52 0.52
C ARG A 37 -42.78 -36.70 2.03
N ILE A 38 -41.58 -37.07 2.49
CA ILE A 38 -41.29 -37.20 3.93
C ILE A 38 -41.41 -35.84 4.64
N ALA A 39 -41.05 -34.74 3.96
CA ALA A 39 -41.15 -33.39 4.50
C ALA A 39 -42.59 -32.86 4.61
N THR A 40 -43.49 -33.32 3.75
CA THR A 40 -44.85 -32.75 3.59
C THR A 40 -45.97 -33.56 4.24
N GLU A 41 -45.75 -34.84 4.57
CA GLU A 41 -46.77 -35.67 5.22
C GLU A 41 -46.74 -35.55 6.76
N ASP A 42 -47.92 -35.48 7.39
CA ASP A 42 -48.04 -35.29 8.82
C ASP A 42 -47.81 -36.59 9.62
N GLY A 43 -46.63 -36.68 10.23
CA GLY A 43 -46.28 -37.69 11.22
C GLY A 43 -44.98 -37.33 11.95
N ILE A 44 -44.97 -37.44 13.29
CA ILE A 44 -43.81 -37.05 14.13
C ILE A 44 -42.55 -37.85 13.72
N SER A 45 -42.68 -39.14 13.42
CA SER A 45 -41.56 -39.99 13.01
C SER A 45 -40.96 -39.61 11.65
N ARG A 46 -41.79 -39.15 10.69
CA ARG A 46 -41.34 -38.74 9.35
C ARG A 46 -40.65 -37.38 9.38
N LYS A 47 -41.16 -36.44 10.19
CA LYS A 47 -40.50 -35.15 10.44
C LYS A 47 -39.11 -35.33 11.07
N THR A 48 -38.95 -36.27 12.02
CA THR A 48 -37.65 -36.62 12.60
C THR A 48 -36.71 -37.27 11.58
N LEU A 49 -37.22 -38.15 10.71
CA LEU A 49 -36.43 -38.76 9.63
C LEU A 49 -35.94 -37.69 8.63
N PHE A 50 -36.82 -36.79 8.19
CA PHE A 50 -36.43 -35.67 7.32
C PHE A 50 -35.35 -34.81 7.97
N LEU A 51 -35.52 -34.43 9.24
CA LEU A 51 -34.54 -33.64 9.97
C LEU A 51 -33.19 -34.35 10.03
N THR A 52 -33.19 -35.67 10.26
CA THR A 52 -31.97 -36.50 10.31
C THR A 52 -31.25 -36.49 8.97
N TYR A 53 -31.96 -36.72 7.86
CA TYR A 53 -31.38 -36.70 6.52
C TYR A 53 -30.92 -35.29 6.10
N ALA A 54 -31.63 -34.24 6.50
CA ALA A 54 -31.21 -32.86 6.28
C ALA A 54 -29.89 -32.55 6.99
N TRP A 55 -29.75 -32.98 8.26
CA TRP A 55 -28.49 -32.84 9.00
C TRP A 55 -27.34 -33.62 8.37
N ILE A 56 -27.58 -34.84 7.89
CA ILE A 56 -26.57 -35.62 7.16
C ILE A 56 -26.15 -34.88 5.88
N GLY A 57 -27.11 -34.30 5.14
CA GLY A 57 -26.83 -33.50 3.94
C GLY A 57 -25.97 -32.26 4.25
N ILE A 58 -26.28 -31.54 5.32
CA ILE A 58 -25.48 -30.39 5.79
C ILE A 58 -24.05 -30.84 6.13
N ILE A 59 -23.89 -31.90 6.91
CA ILE A 59 -22.57 -32.42 7.31
C ILE A 59 -21.76 -32.85 6.07
N LEU A 60 -22.37 -33.53 5.11
CA LEU A 60 -21.72 -33.92 3.86
C LEU A 60 -21.32 -32.71 3.00
N PHE A 61 -22.15 -31.67 2.97
CA PHE A 61 -21.83 -30.42 2.29
C PHE A 61 -20.59 -29.75 2.91
N PHE A 62 -20.56 -29.55 4.22
CA PHE A 62 -19.42 -28.94 4.90
C PHE A 62 -18.14 -29.77 4.77
N THR A 63 -18.23 -31.09 4.93
CA THR A 63 -17.06 -31.98 4.79
C THR A 63 -16.49 -31.98 3.38
N SER A 64 -17.34 -31.97 2.34
CA SER A 64 -16.89 -31.89 0.95
C SER A 64 -16.12 -30.59 0.66
N PHE A 65 -16.60 -29.45 1.16
CA PHE A 65 -15.91 -28.15 1.01
C PHE A 65 -14.58 -28.10 1.78
N ILE A 66 -14.54 -28.64 2.99
CA ILE A 66 -13.31 -28.76 3.79
C ILE A 66 -12.27 -29.62 3.07
N LEU A 67 -12.66 -30.77 2.51
CA LEU A 67 -11.76 -31.62 1.70
C LEU A 67 -11.28 -30.92 0.42
N ALA A 68 -12.13 -30.09 -0.20
CA ALA A 68 -11.77 -29.32 -1.38
C ALA A 68 -10.93 -28.06 -1.08
N GLY A 69 -10.62 -27.77 0.19
CA GLY A 69 -9.88 -26.58 0.61
C GLY A 69 -10.61 -25.27 0.34
N LYS A 70 -11.94 -25.30 0.15
CA LYS A 70 -12.76 -24.13 -0.15
C LYS A 70 -13.72 -23.84 1.00
N SER A 71 -14.03 -22.55 1.21
CA SER A 71 -15.03 -22.18 2.22
C SER A 71 -16.46 -22.50 1.72
N PRO A 72 -17.28 -23.22 2.50
CA PRO A 72 -18.68 -23.52 2.15
C PRO A 72 -19.58 -22.27 2.13
N PHE A 73 -19.10 -21.16 2.67
CA PHE A 73 -19.82 -19.88 2.67
C PHE A 73 -19.70 -19.11 1.35
N ILE A 74 -18.76 -19.49 0.47
CA ILE A 74 -18.59 -18.85 -0.85
C ILE A 74 -19.89 -18.95 -1.65
N THR A 75 -20.59 -20.09 -1.62
CA THR A 75 -21.85 -20.29 -2.34
C THR A 75 -23.07 -19.56 -1.74
N LEU A 76 -23.00 -19.13 -0.47
CA LEU A 76 -24.11 -18.45 0.21
C LEU A 76 -24.12 -16.94 0.00
N ILE A 77 -23.01 -16.36 -0.46
CA ILE A 77 -22.86 -14.93 -0.68
C ILE A 77 -22.82 -14.70 -2.20
N PRO A 78 -23.88 -14.13 -2.80
CA PRO A 78 -23.98 -13.96 -4.26
C PRO A 78 -22.91 -13.03 -4.86
N PHE A 79 -22.18 -12.29 -4.01
CA PHE A 79 -21.11 -11.38 -4.41
C PHE A 79 -19.69 -11.95 -4.26
N SER A 80 -19.53 -13.16 -3.70
CA SER A 80 -18.20 -13.77 -3.52
C SER A 80 -17.57 -14.29 -4.83
N LEU A 81 -18.40 -14.52 -5.86
CA LEU A 81 -17.98 -14.91 -7.21
C LEU A 81 -17.40 -13.72 -8.00
N TYR A 82 -17.72 -12.51 -7.57
CA TYR A 82 -17.06 -11.30 -8.06
C TYR A 82 -15.95 -11.02 -7.07
N ASP A 83 -14.72 -11.37 -7.46
CA ASP A 83 -13.55 -10.71 -6.93
C ASP A 83 -13.71 -9.25 -7.37
N VAL A 84 -14.43 -8.45 -6.58
CA VAL A 84 -14.38 -7.00 -6.68
C VAL A 84 -12.96 -6.71 -6.25
N GLY A 85 -12.05 -6.81 -7.22
CA GLY A 85 -10.63 -6.67 -6.98
C GLY A 85 -10.50 -5.38 -6.21
N ASN A 86 -9.99 -5.48 -4.98
CA ASN A 86 -9.68 -4.33 -4.17
C ASN A 86 -8.52 -3.64 -4.90
N ARG A 87 -8.86 -2.90 -5.95
CA ARG A 87 -7.93 -2.20 -6.81
C ARG A 87 -7.39 -1.10 -5.96
N ASP A 88 -6.17 -1.32 -5.47
CA ASP A 88 -5.42 -0.30 -4.79
C ASP A 88 -5.23 0.86 -5.77
N HIS A 89 -6.00 1.94 -5.58
CA HIS A 89 -5.98 3.12 -6.45
C HIS A 89 -4.67 3.94 -6.29
N ARG A 90 -3.81 3.54 -5.35
CA ARG A 90 -2.51 4.16 -5.13
C ARG A 90 -1.53 3.78 -6.23
N THR A 91 -0.78 4.77 -6.69
CA THR A 91 0.28 4.59 -7.67
C THR A 91 1.59 4.31 -6.94
N GLU A 92 2.36 3.34 -7.42
CA GLU A 92 3.71 3.10 -6.91
C GLU A 92 4.66 4.18 -7.48
N ILE A 93 5.27 4.95 -6.59
CA ILE A 93 6.19 6.03 -6.92
C ILE A 93 7.51 5.86 -6.17
N THR A 94 8.57 6.46 -6.70
CA THR A 94 9.87 6.53 -6.02
C THR A 94 9.96 7.82 -5.23
N ILE A 95 10.11 7.71 -3.92
CA ILE A 95 10.36 8.83 -2.99
C ILE A 95 11.73 8.64 -2.37
N TYR A 96 12.42 9.73 -2.06
CA TYR A 96 13.69 9.67 -1.36
C TYR A 96 13.47 9.85 0.13
N ALA A 97 14.01 8.95 0.94
CA ALA A 97 14.07 9.08 2.40
C ALA A 97 15.51 9.21 2.87
N SER A 98 15.73 9.58 4.13
CA SER A 98 17.07 9.86 4.65
C SER A 98 17.34 9.17 5.99
N ASP A 99 18.62 8.96 6.27
CA ASP A 99 19.15 8.62 7.59
C ASP A 99 19.20 9.83 8.56
N GLY A 100 18.83 11.02 8.09
CA GLY A 100 18.89 12.29 8.80
C GLY A 100 20.30 12.82 9.02
N GLU A 101 21.28 12.26 8.31
CA GLU A 101 22.69 12.67 8.28
C GLU A 101 23.11 12.98 6.83
N ARG A 102 22.18 13.57 6.07
CA ARG A 102 22.35 14.09 4.70
C ARG A 102 22.51 13.04 3.62
N GLN A 103 22.37 11.75 3.93
CA GLN A 103 22.28 10.72 2.90
C GLN A 103 20.82 10.47 2.56
N VAL A 104 20.53 10.32 1.26
CA VAL A 104 19.18 10.04 0.77
C VAL A 104 19.16 8.77 -0.07
N PHE A 105 18.12 7.97 0.12
CA PHE A 105 17.95 6.65 -0.49
C PHE A 105 16.60 6.58 -1.19
N PRO A 106 16.54 6.01 -2.41
CA PRO A 106 15.29 5.83 -3.12
C PRO A 106 14.45 4.71 -2.47
N ILE A 107 13.16 4.96 -2.33
CA ILE A 107 12.17 4.07 -1.73
C ILE A 107 10.95 4.04 -2.64
N ARG A 108 10.46 2.84 -2.92
CA ARG A 108 9.18 2.69 -3.62
C ARG A 108 8.06 2.69 -2.61
N ARG A 109 7.05 3.52 -2.82
CA ARG A 109 5.86 3.59 -1.97
C ARG A 109 4.61 3.74 -2.82
N LYS A 110 3.54 3.11 -2.35
CA LYS A 110 2.19 3.33 -2.90
C LYS A 110 1.58 4.58 -2.31
N VAL A 111 1.40 5.61 -3.15
CA VAL A 111 0.83 6.90 -2.76
C VAL A 111 -0.47 7.15 -3.51
N LEU A 112 -1.44 7.72 -2.82
CA LEU A 112 -2.72 8.06 -3.40
C LEU A 112 -2.64 9.42 -4.09
N LEU A 113 -2.56 9.42 -5.42
CA LEU A 113 -2.51 10.63 -6.25
C LEU A 113 -3.89 10.82 -6.90
N GLU A 114 -4.89 11.24 -6.11
CA GLU A 114 -6.29 11.34 -6.59
C GLU A 114 -6.51 12.43 -7.64
N ASN A 115 -5.77 13.55 -7.53
CA ASN A 115 -5.94 14.72 -8.37
C ASN A 115 -4.87 14.82 -9.46
N GLU A 116 -5.28 15.13 -10.69
CA GLU A 116 -4.34 15.47 -11.78
C GLU A 116 -3.62 16.81 -11.53
N GLU A 117 -4.14 17.65 -10.63
CA GLU A 117 -3.59 18.96 -10.34
C GLU A 117 -2.15 18.87 -9.81
N PHE A 118 -1.25 19.57 -10.49
CA PHE A 118 0.17 19.60 -10.18
C PHE A 118 0.48 20.04 -8.74
N ARG A 119 -0.26 21.04 -8.23
CA ARG A 119 -0.08 21.56 -6.86
C ARG A 119 -0.38 20.50 -5.83
N HIS A 120 -1.52 19.82 -5.96
CA HIS A 120 -1.90 18.75 -5.05
C HIS A 120 -0.86 17.62 -5.07
N LYS A 121 -0.47 17.15 -6.27
CA LYS A 121 0.58 16.11 -6.40
C LYS A 121 1.87 16.53 -5.71
N THR A 122 2.32 17.77 -5.91
CA THR A 122 3.54 18.30 -5.30
C THR A 122 3.44 18.33 -3.78
N THR A 123 2.34 18.83 -3.22
CA THR A 123 2.10 18.84 -1.77
C THR A 123 2.09 17.43 -1.20
N THR A 124 1.40 16.48 -1.84
CA THR A 124 1.37 15.08 -1.42
C THR A 124 2.76 14.48 -1.39
N LEU A 125 3.58 14.70 -2.43
CA LEU A 125 4.97 14.21 -2.47
C LEU A 125 5.83 14.80 -1.35
N ILE A 126 5.69 16.11 -1.06
CA ILE A 126 6.39 16.77 0.05
C ILE A 126 6.04 16.10 1.39
N GLY A 127 4.77 15.76 1.59
CA GLY A 127 4.30 15.03 2.76
C GLY A 127 4.88 13.64 2.91
N GLU A 128 4.86 12.89 1.83
CA GLU A 128 5.30 11.48 1.82
C GLU A 128 6.79 11.33 2.15
N ILE A 129 7.63 12.32 1.86
CA ILE A 129 9.05 12.32 2.28
C ILE A 129 9.20 12.35 3.80
N SER A 130 8.26 13.01 4.48
CA SER A 130 8.26 13.16 5.95
C SER A 130 7.72 11.93 6.67
N GLU A 131 6.96 11.09 5.95
CA GLU A 131 6.32 9.90 6.48
C GLU A 131 7.32 8.77 6.77
N SER A 132 7.12 8.13 7.92
CA SER A 132 8.05 7.13 8.43
C SER A 132 8.07 5.86 7.57
N SER A 133 9.27 5.33 7.29
CA SER A 133 9.43 4.16 6.42
C SER A 133 9.16 2.80 7.09
N TYR A 134 8.83 2.79 8.39
CA TYR A 134 8.73 1.57 9.20
C TYR A 134 7.55 0.64 8.83
N PHE A 135 6.55 1.12 8.09
CA PHE A 135 5.31 0.38 7.87
C PHE A 135 5.14 -0.18 6.45
N ASP A 136 6.13 -0.01 5.56
CA ASP A 136 6.04 -0.56 4.21
C ASP A 136 6.54 -2.00 4.16
N LYS A 137 5.60 -2.95 4.07
CA LYS A 137 5.89 -4.39 3.99
C LYS A 137 6.66 -4.77 2.71
N THR A 138 6.65 -3.91 1.68
CA THR A 138 7.43 -4.16 0.45
C THR A 138 8.93 -3.99 0.68
N LEU A 139 9.34 -3.19 1.68
CA LEU A 139 10.74 -2.94 2.03
C LEU A 139 11.39 -4.07 2.82
N ALA A 140 10.61 -4.93 3.48
CA ALA A 140 11.13 -6.03 4.29
C ALA A 140 11.95 -7.08 3.48
N ASN A 141 11.81 -7.08 2.15
CA ASN A 141 12.44 -8.07 1.26
C ASN A 141 13.71 -7.59 0.56
N ASN A 142 14.08 -6.31 0.62
CA ASN A 142 15.31 -5.82 0.00
C ASN A 142 16.50 -6.02 0.96
N LYS A 143 17.50 -6.78 0.50
CA LYS A 143 18.71 -7.21 1.25
C LYS A 143 19.68 -6.08 1.63
N GLU A 144 19.36 -4.84 1.30
CA GLU A 144 20.21 -3.69 1.56
C GLU A 144 19.87 -3.07 2.92
N GLY A 145 20.80 -3.16 3.88
CA GLY A 145 20.60 -2.79 5.29
C GLY A 145 20.34 -1.31 5.58
N TYR A 146 20.16 -0.46 4.56
CA TYR A 146 19.98 0.99 4.70
C TYR A 146 18.64 1.37 5.35
N TYR A 147 17.61 0.52 5.25
CA TYR A 147 16.26 0.81 5.78
C TYR A 147 16.19 0.88 7.31
N LYS A 148 17.11 0.22 8.02
CA LYS A 148 17.13 0.21 9.50
C LYS A 148 17.43 1.58 10.11
N ASN A 149 18.13 2.44 9.36
CA ASN A 149 18.64 3.71 9.84
C ASN A 149 17.84 4.92 9.33
N LEU A 150 16.77 4.70 8.57
CA LEU A 150 15.94 5.79 8.07
C LEU A 150 15.24 6.51 9.22
N LYS A 151 15.36 7.83 9.24
CA LYS A 151 14.73 8.70 10.24
C LYS A 151 13.47 9.32 9.65
N ARG A 152 12.52 9.66 10.53
CA ARG A 152 11.37 10.50 10.18
C ARG A 152 11.86 11.92 9.92
N LEU A 153 11.54 12.46 8.75
CA LEU A 153 11.92 13.82 8.36
C LEU A 153 10.86 14.84 8.83
N PRO A 154 11.23 16.11 9.08
CA PRO A 154 10.30 17.16 9.45
C PRO A 154 9.22 17.38 8.38
N GLU A 155 7.99 17.59 8.84
CA GLU A 155 6.78 17.72 8.01
C GLU A 155 6.67 19.11 7.35
N ILE A 156 7.63 19.43 6.49
CA ILE A 156 7.76 20.76 5.86
C ILE A 156 6.58 21.11 4.95
N GLN A 157 5.72 20.15 4.60
CA GLN A 157 4.49 20.40 3.85
C GLN A 157 3.59 21.45 4.52
N TYR A 158 3.56 21.50 5.85
CA TYR A 158 2.73 22.46 6.59
C TYR A 158 3.28 23.88 6.53
N ALA A 159 4.58 24.02 6.26
CA ALA A 159 5.20 25.31 6.03
C ALA A 159 5.01 25.81 4.60
N LEU A 160 4.54 24.97 3.66
CA LEU A 160 4.37 25.36 2.27
C LEU A 160 3.29 26.44 2.14
N LYS A 161 3.69 27.59 1.61
CA LYS A 161 2.83 28.77 1.40
C LYS A 161 2.30 28.80 -0.02
N ALA A 162 3.15 28.54 -1.01
CA ALA A 162 2.79 28.60 -2.41
C ALA A 162 3.68 27.70 -3.28
N ILE A 163 3.10 27.26 -4.39
CA ILE A 163 3.75 26.46 -5.42
C ILE A 163 3.52 27.14 -6.77
N TRP A 164 4.62 27.43 -7.47
CA TRP A 164 4.59 27.90 -8.85
C TRP A 164 5.40 26.98 -9.75
N LYS A 165 4.89 26.79 -10.96
CA LYS A 165 5.56 26.02 -12.01
C LYS A 165 5.61 26.91 -13.24
N ASN A 166 6.82 27.17 -13.74
CA ASN A 166 7.03 27.98 -14.93
C ASN A 166 8.08 27.33 -15.83
N GLU A 167 7.71 26.93 -17.04
CA GLU A 167 8.64 26.47 -18.10
C GLU A 167 9.76 25.52 -17.62
N GLY A 168 9.43 24.58 -16.74
CA GLY A 168 10.37 23.59 -16.19
C GLY A 168 11.06 24.00 -14.88
N VAL A 169 10.79 25.18 -14.35
CA VAL A 169 11.22 25.62 -13.01
C VAL A 169 10.08 25.42 -12.02
N LEU A 170 10.35 24.72 -10.92
CA LEU A 170 9.46 24.61 -9.77
C LEU A 170 9.92 25.55 -8.66
N ILE A 171 9.07 26.49 -8.25
CA ILE A 171 9.33 27.39 -7.14
C ILE A 171 8.45 26.99 -5.96
N LEU A 172 9.07 26.69 -4.83
CA LEU A 172 8.41 26.33 -3.58
C LEU A 172 8.68 27.40 -2.52
N ASP A 173 7.62 28.11 -2.09
CA ASP A 173 7.72 29.12 -1.04
C ASP A 173 7.23 28.55 0.29
N PHE A 174 8.08 28.68 1.32
CA PHE A 174 7.85 28.19 2.66
C PHE A 174 7.79 29.34 3.66
N ARG A 175 6.94 29.20 4.69
CA ARG A 175 6.89 30.13 5.82
C ARG A 175 8.02 29.85 6.77
N LYS A 176 8.86 30.85 7.03
CA LYS A 176 10.04 30.71 7.90
C LYS A 176 9.64 30.41 9.35
N SER A 177 8.58 31.05 9.84
CA SER A 177 8.06 30.83 11.20
C SER A 177 7.59 29.39 11.41
N THR A 178 6.85 28.83 10.45
CA THR A 178 6.36 27.45 10.52
C THR A 178 7.49 26.43 10.43
N LEU A 179 8.51 26.66 9.59
CA LEU A 179 9.70 25.79 9.58
C LEU A 179 10.43 25.80 10.94
N GLN A 180 10.55 26.97 11.57
CA GLN A 180 11.16 27.09 12.90
C GLN A 180 10.32 26.38 13.97
N GLU A 181 8.99 26.51 13.91
CA GLU A 181 8.06 25.83 14.81
C GLU A 181 8.17 24.31 14.71
N ILE A 182 8.07 23.75 13.50
CA ILE A 182 8.25 22.31 13.24
C ILE A 182 9.57 21.80 13.81
N LEU A 183 10.67 22.53 13.56
CA LEU A 183 11.97 22.15 14.11
C LEU A 183 12.03 22.27 15.64
N SER A 184 11.35 23.26 16.23
CA SER A 184 11.35 23.47 17.67
C SER A 184 10.65 22.33 18.41
N GLU A 185 9.53 21.83 17.88
CA GLU A 185 8.74 20.74 18.44
C GLU A 185 9.45 19.38 18.36
N MET A 186 10.36 19.22 17.40
CA MET A 186 11.16 18.00 17.28
C MET A 186 12.07 17.80 18.50
N LYS A 187 11.84 16.69 19.20
CA LYS A 187 12.63 16.25 20.35
C LYS A 187 13.80 15.40 19.87
N PHE A 188 15.02 15.87 20.15
CA PHE A 188 16.24 15.11 19.93
C PHE A 188 16.77 14.62 21.27
N ARG A 189 17.03 13.32 21.35
CA ARG A 189 17.73 12.73 22.49
C ARG A 189 19.19 12.55 22.12
N ILE A 190 20.08 13.19 22.86
CA ILE A 190 21.51 12.87 22.83
C ILE A 190 21.73 11.63 23.69
N ASP A 191 22.57 10.70 23.22
CA ASP A 191 22.97 9.53 24.02
C ASP A 191 23.53 10.00 25.37
N TYR A 192 23.10 9.36 26.45
CA TYR A 192 23.46 9.72 27.82
C TYR A 192 24.97 9.62 28.06
N THR A 193 25.63 8.65 27.42
CA THR A 193 27.09 8.46 27.55
C THR A 193 27.87 9.64 26.98
N TYR A 194 27.41 10.15 25.84
CA TYR A 194 27.98 11.32 25.15
C TYR A 194 27.59 12.63 25.84
N ALA A 195 26.33 12.74 26.27
CA ALA A 195 25.80 13.92 26.97
C ALA A 195 26.48 14.17 28.33
N ARG A 196 26.99 13.12 28.99
CA ARG A 196 27.68 13.27 30.28
C ARG A 196 29.04 13.99 30.16
N GLN A 197 29.60 14.04 28.95
CA GLN A 197 30.89 14.69 28.66
C GLN A 197 30.72 16.15 28.21
N MET A 198 29.48 16.63 28.05
CA MET A 198 29.16 17.93 27.49
C MET A 198 28.52 18.86 28.51
N ASN A 199 28.86 20.14 28.44
CA ASN A 199 28.13 21.20 29.12
C ASN A 199 26.76 21.45 28.46
N GLU A 200 25.82 22.08 29.17
CA GLU A 200 24.47 22.34 28.62
C GLU A 200 24.50 23.17 27.32
N ASP A 201 25.41 24.15 27.23
CA ASP A 201 25.58 24.96 26.01
C ASP A 201 26.05 24.12 24.80
N GLU A 202 26.91 23.13 25.03
CA GLU A 202 27.40 22.23 23.99
C GLU A 202 26.31 21.26 23.55
N LYS A 203 25.50 20.76 24.50
CA LYS A 203 24.32 19.95 24.19
C LYS A 203 23.34 20.71 23.31
N GLN A 204 23.07 21.97 23.64
CA GLN A 204 22.13 22.80 22.88
C GLN A 204 22.65 23.06 21.46
N LYS A 205 23.95 23.38 21.31
CA LYS A 205 24.59 23.52 19.99
C LYS A 205 24.50 22.24 19.16
N GLU A 206 24.74 21.08 19.79
CA GLU A 206 24.66 19.79 19.11
C GLU A 206 23.23 19.44 18.68
N ILE A 207 22.22 19.75 19.50
CA ILE A 207 20.80 19.60 19.13
C ILE A 207 20.47 20.46 17.93
N VAL A 208 20.89 21.74 17.95
CA VAL A 208 20.65 22.66 16.81
C VAL A 208 21.34 22.13 15.56
N ARG A 209 22.59 21.67 15.64
CA ARG A 209 23.31 21.06 14.51
C ARG A 209 22.55 19.87 13.93
N LYS A 210 22.06 18.96 14.77
CA LYS A 210 21.27 17.79 14.32
C LYS A 210 19.94 18.19 13.69
N LYS A 211 19.27 19.22 14.23
CA LYS A 211 18.05 19.78 13.62
C LYS A 211 18.32 20.35 12.23
N MET A 212 19.42 21.07 12.05
CA MET A 212 19.81 21.60 10.74
C MET A 212 20.18 20.49 9.76
N ALA A 213 20.96 19.48 10.18
CA ALA A 213 21.30 18.34 9.33
C ALA A 213 20.05 17.54 8.90
N LEU A 214 19.05 17.43 9.79
CA LEU A 214 17.78 16.80 9.45
C LEU A 214 17.01 17.63 8.42
N LEU A 215 17.00 18.96 8.55
CA LEU A 215 16.37 19.85 7.58
C LEU A 215 17.09 19.84 6.22
N ASP A 216 18.42 19.84 6.21
CA ASP A 216 19.26 19.66 5.01
C ASP A 216 18.83 18.37 4.28
N SER A 217 18.69 17.29 5.04
CA SER A 217 18.27 15.98 4.52
C SER A 217 16.86 16.02 3.94
N THR A 218 15.92 16.76 4.56
CA THR A 218 14.56 16.92 4.06
C THR A 218 14.53 17.63 2.72
N PHE A 219 15.24 18.75 2.58
CA PHE A 219 15.26 19.49 1.32
C PHE A 219 15.97 18.73 0.20
N LEU A 220 17.04 18.00 0.53
CA LEU A 220 17.71 17.11 -0.42
C LEU A 220 16.80 15.96 -0.87
N ALA A 221 16.07 15.33 0.07
CA ALA A 221 15.11 14.29 -0.26
C ALA A 221 13.96 14.82 -1.11
N LEU A 222 13.51 16.04 -0.84
CA LEU A 222 12.52 16.75 -1.63
C LEU A 222 13.00 17.00 -3.06
N GLU A 223 14.18 17.60 -3.23
CA GLU A 223 14.77 17.84 -4.54
C GLU A 223 14.79 16.57 -5.39
N LYS A 224 15.36 15.49 -4.85
CA LYS A 224 15.47 14.21 -5.58
C LYS A 224 14.10 13.61 -5.91
N THR A 225 13.16 13.66 -4.97
CA THR A 225 11.78 13.17 -5.19
C THR A 225 11.08 13.96 -6.29
N ILE A 226 11.23 15.29 -6.32
CA ILE A 226 10.62 16.12 -7.36
C ILE A 226 11.18 15.76 -8.73
N PHE A 227 12.50 15.65 -8.89
CA PHE A 227 13.09 15.31 -10.16
C PHE A 227 12.72 13.90 -10.65
N GLU A 228 12.65 12.94 -9.74
CA GLU A 228 12.26 11.57 -10.06
C GLU A 228 10.82 11.48 -10.59
N ASN A 229 9.90 12.22 -9.97
CA ASN A 229 8.47 12.12 -10.26
C ASN A 229 7.94 13.11 -11.32
N PHE A 230 8.61 14.25 -11.52
CA PHE A 230 8.19 15.28 -12.48
C PHE A 230 9.24 15.50 -13.56
N GLN A 231 9.19 14.68 -14.62
CA GLN A 231 10.18 14.67 -15.71
C GLN A 231 10.32 16.00 -16.47
N ASP A 232 9.28 16.83 -16.43
CA ASP A 232 9.27 18.15 -17.08
C ASP A 232 9.92 19.25 -16.23
N ILE A 233 10.20 18.99 -14.95
CA ILE A 233 10.91 19.91 -14.06
C ILE A 233 12.43 19.74 -14.22
N GLN A 234 13.09 20.81 -14.66
CA GLN A 234 14.53 20.92 -14.88
C GLN A 234 15.26 21.60 -13.72
N SER A 235 14.57 22.46 -12.95
CA SER A 235 15.14 23.05 -11.74
C SER A 235 14.12 23.29 -10.64
N VAL A 236 14.61 23.33 -9.40
CA VAL A 236 13.85 23.65 -8.20
C VAL A 236 14.47 24.86 -7.51
N GLU A 237 13.63 25.82 -7.15
CA GLU A 237 14.01 26.99 -6.36
C GLU A 237 13.19 27.06 -5.08
N TYR A 238 13.86 27.41 -3.98
CA TYR A 238 13.22 27.57 -2.69
C TYR A 238 13.10 29.05 -2.35
N ARG A 239 11.97 29.44 -1.76
CA ARG A 239 11.74 30.78 -1.22
C ARG A 239 11.32 30.66 0.23
N LEU A 240 11.71 31.65 1.03
CA LEU A 240 11.32 31.81 2.42
C LEU A 240 10.53 33.11 2.54
N ASP A 241 9.23 32.99 2.76
CA ASP A 241 8.28 34.11 2.77
C ASP A 241 8.39 35.02 1.52
N GLY A 242 8.66 34.40 0.37
CA GLY A 242 8.83 35.08 -0.93
C GLY A 242 10.27 35.53 -1.24
N LEU A 243 11.22 35.39 -0.32
CA LEU A 243 12.61 35.83 -0.48
C LEU A 243 13.55 34.66 -0.77
N SER A 244 14.63 34.92 -1.52
CA SER A 244 15.71 33.95 -1.72
C SER A 244 16.71 34.06 -0.56
N GLU A 245 16.46 33.33 0.51
CA GLU A 245 17.26 33.37 1.74
C GLU A 245 17.78 31.98 2.13
N SER A 246 18.92 31.97 2.82
CA SER A 246 19.42 30.78 3.52
C SER A 246 18.93 30.76 4.96
N ILE A 247 18.75 29.56 5.54
CA ILE A 247 18.53 29.41 6.98
C ILE A 247 19.91 29.24 7.66
N PRO A 248 20.25 30.05 8.67
CA PRO A 248 21.53 29.93 9.36
C PRO A 248 21.76 28.53 9.94
N GLY A 249 22.93 27.95 9.67
CA GLY A 249 23.32 26.62 10.16
C GLY A 249 22.96 25.45 9.24
N MET A 250 22.21 25.70 8.16
CA MET A 250 22.03 24.72 7.08
C MET A 250 23.25 24.71 6.15
N GLU A 251 23.62 23.52 5.68
CA GLU A 251 24.60 23.36 4.61
C GLU A 251 23.92 23.28 3.24
N TYR A 252 22.67 22.79 3.20
CA TYR A 252 21.90 22.77 1.98
C TYR A 252 21.46 24.19 1.60
N SER A 253 21.82 24.63 0.39
CA SER A 253 21.73 26.03 -0.02
C SER A 253 20.36 26.37 -0.64
N LEU A 254 19.40 26.80 0.18
CA LEU A 254 18.05 27.16 -0.28
C LEU A 254 17.99 28.40 -1.20
N ASN A 255 19.02 29.25 -1.17
CA ASN A 255 19.10 30.47 -1.96
C ASN A 255 19.65 30.26 -3.37
N LEU A 256 19.92 29.01 -3.78
CA LEU A 256 20.38 28.65 -5.11
C LEU A 256 19.27 27.96 -5.91
N SER A 257 19.41 28.02 -7.24
CA SER A 257 18.58 27.23 -8.15
C SER A 257 19.21 25.85 -8.34
N HIS A 258 18.48 24.82 -7.95
CA HIS A 258 18.92 23.43 -8.00
C HIS A 258 18.55 22.83 -9.34
N LYS A 259 19.51 22.37 -10.12
CA LYS A 259 19.25 21.79 -11.44
C LYS A 259 19.21 20.27 -11.37
N ARG A 260 18.38 19.68 -12.22
CA ARG A 260 18.39 18.25 -12.50
C ARG A 260 19.77 17.89 -13.06
N ASN A 261 20.45 16.95 -12.40
CA ASN A 261 21.72 16.38 -12.87
C ASN A 261 21.48 15.33 -13.96
#